data_AF-A0A661YW85-F1
#
_entry.id   AF-A0A661YW85-F1
#
_cell.length_a   1.000
_cell.length_b   1.000
_cell.length_c   1.000
_cell.angle_alpha   90.00
_cell.angle_beta   90.00
_cell.angle_gamma   90.00
#
_symmetry.space_group_name_H-M   'P 1'
#
loop_
_entity.id
_entity.type
_entity.pdbx_description
1 polymer ?
#
loop_
_entity_poly.entity_id
_entity_poly.type
_entity_poly.pdbx_seq_one_letter_code
_entity_poly.pdbx_strand_id
1 'polypeptide(L)'
;MIVEVFPSKIKGELQAPASKSMLQRAIAAAFLVDGLVRIEGYSSSADADAALELLRSLGVKVEVNGSRLIIHPNSNLKSASLNIGESGL
;
A
#
# COMPACT_ATOMS: atom_id res chain seq x y z
N MET A 1 -6.08 -18.48 -15.64
CA MET A 1 -6.47 -17.77 -16.88
C MET A 1 -5.37 -17.98 -17.91
N ILE A 2 -5.72 -18.35 -19.14
CA ILE A 2 -4.75 -18.45 -20.24
C ILE A 2 -4.90 -17.19 -21.09
N VAL A 3 -3.79 -16.53 -21.40
CA VAL A 3 -3.74 -15.36 -22.29
C VAL A 3 -2.90 -15.72 -23.50
N GLU A 4 -3.48 -15.62 -24.69
CA GLU A 4 -2.79 -15.80 -25.96
C GLU A 4 -2.42 -14.44 -26.55
N VAL A 5 -1.20 -14.32 -27.07
CA VAL A 5 -0.62 -13.09 -27.61
C VAL A 5 0.01 -13.36 -28.96
N PHE A 6 -0.24 -12.46 -29.92
CA PHE A 6 0.28 -12.56 -31.29
C PHE A 6 1.20 -11.35 -31.59
N PRO A 7 2.24 -11.52 -32.43
CA PRO A 7 3.13 -10.41 -32.79
C PRO A 7 2.38 -9.23 -33.42
N SER A 8 2.63 -8.02 -32.93
CA SER A 8 2.06 -6.78 -33.48
C SER A 8 2.97 -5.57 -33.19
N LYS A 9 2.74 -4.44 -33.87
CA LYS A 9 3.37 -3.16 -33.53
C LYS A 9 2.44 -2.38 -32.60
N ILE A 10 2.96 -1.90 -31.48
CA ILE A 10 2.23 -1.07 -30.52
C ILE A 10 2.80 0.35 -30.52
N LYS A 11 1.92 1.36 -30.51
CA LYS A 11 2.27 2.78 -30.35
C LYS A 11 1.20 3.45 -29.48
N GLY A 12 1.62 4.25 -28.52
CA GLY A 12 0.75 5.00 -27.62
C GLY A 12 1.53 5.46 -26.39
N GLU A 13 0.86 6.22 -25.54
CA GLU A 13 1.37 6.63 -24.23
C GLU A 13 0.41 6.13 -23.15
N LEU A 14 0.96 5.68 -22.04
CA LEU A 14 0.19 5.25 -20.89
C LEU A 14 0.88 5.71 -19.61
N GLN A 15 0.08 6.05 -18.61
CA GLN A 15 0.60 6.33 -17.28
C GLN A 15 0.79 5.00 -16.54
N ALA A 16 2.03 4.69 -16.19
CA ALA A 16 2.31 3.52 -15.36
C ALA A 16 1.68 3.69 -13.96
N PRO A 17 1.19 2.60 -13.34
CA PRO A 17 0.73 2.64 -11.96
C PRO A 17 1.87 3.02 -11.01
N ALA A 18 1.51 3.50 -9.82
CA ALA A 18 2.49 3.84 -8.79
C ALA A 18 3.29 2.61 -8.34
N SER A 19 4.51 2.85 -7.85
CA SER A 19 5.38 1.76 -7.39
C SER A 19 4.85 1.12 -6.10
N LYS A 20 4.55 -0.17 -6.17
CA LYS A 20 4.19 -1.02 -5.02
C LYS A 20 5.21 -0.93 -3.88
N SER A 21 6.49 -1.04 -4.19
CA SER A 21 7.57 -0.99 -3.19
C SER A 21 7.72 0.40 -2.57
N MET A 22 7.45 1.48 -3.31
CA MET A 22 7.44 2.83 -2.74
C MET A 22 6.25 3.03 -1.80
N LEU A 23 5.08 2.53 -2.18
CA LEU A 23 3.88 2.59 -1.34
C LEU A 23 4.12 1.88 0.01
N GLN A 24 4.69 0.67 0.02
CA GLN A 24 5.03 -0.05 1.26
C GLN A 24 5.98 0.77 2.16
N ARG A 25 7.03 1.34 1.59
CA ARG A 25 7.97 2.20 2.34
C ARG A 25 7.31 3.48 2.86
N ALA A 26 6.42 4.08 2.08
CA ALA A 26 5.66 5.26 2.50
C ALA A 26 4.70 4.93 3.66
N ILE A 27 4.03 3.78 3.62
CA ILE A 27 3.19 3.28 4.71
C ILE A 27 4.02 3.05 5.98
N ALA A 28 5.19 2.42 5.87
CA ALA A 28 6.09 2.21 7.00
C ALA A 28 6.63 3.54 7.56
N ALA A 29 7.01 4.49 6.71
CA ALA A 29 7.45 5.82 7.15
C ALA A 29 6.31 6.60 7.82
N ALA A 30 5.08 6.47 7.31
CA ALA A 30 3.90 7.11 7.90
C ALA A 30 3.65 6.65 9.33
N PHE A 31 3.98 5.40 9.66
CA PHE A 31 3.88 4.89 11.03
C PHE A 31 4.85 5.56 12.01
N LEU A 32 5.98 6.07 11.53
CA LEU A 32 7.08 6.55 12.38
C LEU A 32 7.01 8.05 12.72
N VAL A 33 6.00 8.77 12.23
CA VAL A 33 5.88 10.23 12.42
C VAL A 33 4.71 10.58 13.32
N ASP A 34 4.82 11.69 14.08
CA ASP A 34 3.79 12.11 15.05
C ASP A 34 2.65 12.97 14.44
N GLY A 35 2.38 12.82 13.13
CA GLY A 35 1.45 13.69 12.41
C GLY A 35 0.62 12.96 11.37
N LEU A 36 -0.52 13.56 11.00
CA LEU A 36 -1.39 13.05 9.94
C LEU A 36 -0.62 12.89 8.62
N VAL A 37 -0.66 11.70 8.03
CA VAL A 37 -0.02 11.43 6.74
C VAL A 37 -1.06 11.20 5.65
N ARG A 38 -0.81 11.78 4.48
CA ARG A 38 -1.62 11.60 3.27
C ARG A 38 -0.73 11.03 2.17
N ILE A 39 -1.15 9.91 1.58
CA ILE A 39 -0.45 9.27 0.45
C ILE A 39 -1.39 9.28 -0.75
N GLU A 40 -0.92 9.79 -1.89
CA GLU A 40 -1.65 9.83 -3.15
C GLU A 40 -1.15 8.74 -4.12
N GLY A 41 -1.99 8.37 -5.08
CA GLY A 41 -1.64 7.35 -6.07
C GLY A 41 -1.66 5.92 -5.52
N TYR A 42 -2.39 5.68 -4.42
CA TYR A 42 -2.63 4.34 -3.90
C TYR A 42 -3.39 3.49 -4.92
N SER A 43 -2.92 2.26 -5.09
CA SER A 43 -3.61 1.20 -5.80
C SER A 43 -3.57 -0.07 -4.95
N SER A 44 -4.71 -0.72 -4.79
CA SER A 44 -4.80 -1.98 -4.03
C SER A 44 -3.98 -3.09 -4.71
N SER A 45 -3.33 -3.88 -3.87
CA SER A 45 -2.61 -5.11 -4.21
C SER A 45 -2.47 -5.91 -2.92
N ALA A 46 -2.26 -7.23 -3.02
CA ALA A 46 -2.09 -8.08 -1.83
C ALA A 46 -1.01 -7.54 -0.87
N ASP A 47 0.08 -7.02 -1.42
CA ASP A 47 1.20 -6.46 -0.68
C ASP A 47 0.90 -5.11 -0.03
N ALA A 48 0.13 -4.25 -0.71
CA ALA A 48 -0.33 -2.99 -0.14
C ALA A 48 -1.33 -3.24 0.98
N ASP A 49 -2.26 -4.19 0.77
CA ASP A 49 -3.30 -4.50 1.72
C ASP A 49 -2.70 -5.17 2.97
N ALA A 50 -1.71 -6.06 2.83
CA ALA A 50 -0.95 -6.60 3.95
C ALA A 50 -0.25 -5.50 4.78
N ALA A 51 0.35 -4.51 4.13
CA ALA A 51 0.99 -3.38 4.82
C ALA A 51 -0.03 -2.51 5.59
N LEU A 52 -1.22 -2.28 5.04
CA LEU A 52 -2.28 -1.53 5.71
C LEU A 52 -2.89 -2.30 6.89
N GLU A 53 -3.10 -3.61 6.74
CA GLU A 53 -3.57 -4.48 7.83
C GLU A 53 -2.57 -4.56 8.98
N LEU A 54 -1.27 -4.54 8.68
CA LEU A 54 -0.22 -4.42 9.69
C LEU A 54 -0.39 -3.15 10.51
N LEU A 55 -0.55 -1.98 9.86
CA LEU A 55 -0.80 -0.72 10.59
C LEU A 55 -2.07 -0.78 11.45
N ARG A 56 -3.17 -1.31 10.90
CA ARG A 56 -4.44 -1.46 11.63
C ARG A 56 -4.27 -2.35 12.86
N SER A 57 -3.54 -3.45 12.72
CA SER A 57 -3.24 -4.39 13.81
C SER A 57 -2.39 -3.76 14.92
N LEU A 58 -1.47 -2.86 14.55
CA LEU A 58 -0.69 -2.06 15.49
C LEU A 58 -1.52 -0.97 16.21
N GLY A 59 -2.78 -0.78 15.82
CA GLY A 59 -3.69 0.20 16.42
C GLY A 59 -3.73 1.56 15.70
N VAL A 60 -3.16 1.64 14.50
CA VAL A 60 -3.18 2.85 13.67
C VAL A 60 -4.47 2.94 12.88
N LYS A 61 -5.09 4.12 12.86
CA LYS A 61 -6.28 4.38 12.05
C LYS A 61 -5.85 4.70 10.62
N VAL A 62 -6.38 3.94 9.66
CA VAL A 62 -6.13 4.12 8.23
C VAL A 62 -7.47 4.25 7.50
N GLU A 63 -7.62 5.30 6.69
CA GLU A 63 -8.76 5.53 5.82
C GLU A 63 -8.32 5.45 4.35
N VAL A 64 -9.13 4.80 3.51
CA VAL A 64 -8.88 4.65 2.07
C VAL A 64 -10.00 5.37 1.32
N ASN A 65 -9.64 6.38 0.53
CA ASN A 65 -10.56 7.20 -0.24
C ASN A 65 -10.14 7.19 -1.72
N GLY A 66 -10.61 6.20 -2.47
CA GLY A 66 -10.18 5.99 -3.86
C GLY A 66 -8.68 5.71 -3.93
N SER A 67 -7.93 6.56 -4.62
CA SER A 67 -6.47 6.48 -4.73
C SER A 67 -5.70 7.22 -3.62
N ARG A 68 -6.37 7.61 -2.53
CA ARG A 68 -5.77 8.34 -1.42
C ARG A 68 -5.84 7.52 -0.14
N LEU A 69 -4.72 7.49 0.60
CA LEU A 69 -4.66 6.99 1.97
C LEU A 69 -4.55 8.16 2.95
N ILE A 70 -5.25 8.05 4.07
CA ILE A 70 -5.12 8.94 5.23
C ILE A 70 -4.75 8.08 6.43
N ILE A 71 -3.54 8.28 6.95
CA ILE A 71 -2.99 7.52 8.08
C ILE A 71 -2.90 8.48 9.26
N HIS A 72 -3.46 8.06 10.41
CA HIS A 72 -3.37 8.77 11.68
C HIS A 72 -2.46 7.96 12.61
N PRO A 73 -1.15 8.27 12.63
CA PRO A 73 -0.18 7.52 13.42
C PRO A 73 -0.52 7.61 14.91
N ASN A 74 -0.19 6.55 15.64
CA ASN A 74 -0.45 6.45 17.07
C ASN A 74 0.77 5.81 17.74
N SER A 75 1.28 6.45 18.78
CA SER A 75 2.42 5.96 19.56
C SER A 75 2.06 4.81 20.50
N ASN A 76 0.76 4.58 20.76
CA ASN A 76 0.28 3.47 21.58
C ASN A 76 0.13 2.19 20.77
N LEU A 77 1.23 1.47 20.63
CA LEU A 77 1.26 0.15 20.00
C LEU A 77 0.43 -0.87 20.78
N LYS A 78 -0.42 -1.59 20.06
CA LYS A 78 -1.08 -2.79 20.60
C LYS A 78 -0.21 -4.01 20.37
N SER A 79 -0.14 -4.91 21.37
CA SER A 79 0.44 -6.23 21.18
C SER A 79 -0.38 -6.99 20.15
N ALA A 80 0.26 -7.45 19.07
CA ALA A 80 -0.40 -8.11 17.96
C ALA A 80 0.45 -9.26 17.42
N SER A 81 -0.21 -10.37 17.09
CA SER A 81 0.33 -11.34 16.14
C SER A 81 0.05 -10.81 14.73
N LEU A 82 1.08 -10.68 13.90
CA LEU A 82 0.98 -10.09 12.58
C LEU A 82 1.08 -11.18 11.51
N ASN A 83 0.09 -11.24 10.63
CA ASN A 83 0.14 -12.06 9.42
C ASN A 83 0.45 -11.17 8.23
N ILE A 84 1.62 -11.36 7.62
CA ILE A 84 2.09 -10.59 6.46
C ILE A 84 1.86 -11.31 5.13
N GLY A 85 1.27 -12.51 5.14
CA GLY A 85 1.11 -13.34 3.95
C GLY A 85 2.45 -13.58 3.24
N GLU A 86 2.44 -13.44 1.91
CA GLU A 86 3.62 -13.59 1.05
C GLU A 86 4.33 -12.26 0.76
N SER A 87 3.98 -11.17 1.47
CA SER A 87 4.57 -9.84 1.27
C SER A 87 5.98 -9.79 1.88
N GLY A 88 6.97 -10.30 1.15
CA GLY A 88 8.38 -10.36 1.60
C GLY A 88 9.27 -9.18 1.21
N LEU A 89 8.71 -8.14 0.59
CA LEU A 89 9.45 -7.04 -0.04
C LEU A 89 9.67 -5.84 0.89
#